data_AF-A0A6V7VZA2-F1
#
_entry.id   AF-A0A6V7VZA2-F1
#
_cell.length_a   1.000
_cell.length_b   1.000
_cell.length_c   1.000
_cell.angle_alpha   90.00
_cell.angle_beta   90.00
_cell.angle_gamma   90.00
#
_symmetry.space_group_name_H-M   'P 1'
#
loop_
_entity.id
_entity.type
_entity.pdbx_description
1 polymer ?
#
loop_
_entity_poly.entity_id
_entity_poly.type
_entity_poly.pdbx_seq_one_letter_code
_entity_poly.pdbx_strand_id
1 'polypeptide(L)'
;MVDKSRRGRINPPLLGSDSSFRYFDVIKDLCFAEAVKNGSNLHRQKITIINAGTAAVFDKKNGVLLTPQLVFSSVLTHEMVHSFFIGHSYSDRKIHVFPYASSGEYDDRYDLMSTANAYMYHSNFGMSGPGLNGPHLDYLGWLPMDRMLYFGRCNLFCILILKADFRESGNNYTLRLSSISVPHNQTRGWLLIMLPYDRDDPNNYYTIELRTPHNFDRGIEQANYEILNIYIRI
;
A
#
# COMPACT_ATOMS: atom_id res chain seq x y z
N MET A 1 -19.50 52.98 14.73
CA MET A 1 -19.28 51.73 15.50
C MET A 1 -19.98 50.62 14.74
N VAL A 2 -19.22 49.78 14.03
CA VAL A 2 -19.75 48.60 13.33
C VAL A 2 -19.40 47.39 14.17
N ASP A 3 -20.44 46.65 14.55
CA ASP A 3 -20.45 45.51 15.46
C ASP A 3 -19.53 44.38 14.94
N LYS A 4 -18.47 44.11 15.70
CA LYS A 4 -17.61 42.94 15.56
C LYS A 4 -18.20 41.79 16.39
N SER A 5 -19.26 41.15 15.92
CA SER A 5 -19.70 39.89 16.49
C SER A 5 -20.23 38.96 15.39
N ARG A 6 -19.90 37.67 15.49
CA ARG A 6 -20.12 36.57 14.52
C ARG A 6 -19.00 36.32 13.49
N ARG A 7 -17.76 36.22 13.97
CA ARG A 7 -16.87 35.16 13.46
C ARG A 7 -17.16 33.90 14.27
N GLY A 8 -18.10 33.08 13.80
CA GLY A 8 -18.26 31.73 14.33
C GLY A 8 -16.93 31.02 14.16
N ARG A 9 -16.34 30.52 15.26
CA ARG A 9 -15.23 29.58 15.17
C ARG A 9 -15.78 28.36 14.47
N ILE A 10 -15.46 28.19 13.19
CA ILE A 10 -15.60 26.91 12.51
C ILE A 10 -14.57 26.03 13.22
N ASN A 11 -15.04 25.17 14.12
CA ASN A 11 -14.18 24.13 14.66
C ASN A 11 -13.65 23.35 13.46
N PRO A 12 -12.34 23.16 13.34
CA PRO A 12 -11.82 22.34 12.26
C PRO A 12 -12.51 20.97 12.31
N PRO A 13 -12.91 20.42 11.16
CA PRO A 13 -13.52 19.10 11.13
C PRO A 13 -12.62 18.09 11.83
N LEU A 14 -13.23 17.11 12.50
CA LEU A 14 -12.51 16.02 13.14
C LEU A 14 -11.63 15.32 12.07
N LEU A 15 -10.32 15.29 12.34
CA LEU A 15 -9.29 14.69 11.49
C LEU A 15 -9.68 13.25 11.13
N GLY A 16 -9.52 12.85 9.86
CA GLY A 16 -9.82 11.49 9.38
C GLY A 16 -11.27 11.21 8.98
N SER A 17 -12.17 12.19 9.04
CA SER A 17 -13.52 12.08 8.47
C SER A 17 -13.59 12.52 7.00
N ASP A 18 -14.58 12.09 6.23
CA ASP A 18 -14.87 12.63 4.87
C ASP A 18 -14.95 14.16 4.85
N SER A 19 -15.42 14.75 5.95
CA SER A 19 -15.48 16.21 6.13
C SER A 19 -14.10 16.86 6.30
N SER A 20 -13.11 16.12 6.81
CA SER A 20 -11.73 16.58 6.93
C SER A 20 -10.97 16.49 5.62
N PHE A 21 -11.19 15.45 4.79
CA PHE A 21 -10.59 15.39 3.45
C PHE A 21 -11.10 16.52 2.55
N ARG A 22 -12.41 16.79 2.61
CA ARG A 22 -13.02 17.96 1.95
C ARG A 22 -12.38 19.29 2.37
N TYR A 23 -11.94 19.43 3.62
CA TYR A 23 -11.29 20.66 4.09
C TYR A 23 -9.97 20.92 3.37
N PHE A 24 -9.16 19.87 3.15
CA PHE A 24 -7.89 19.98 2.41
C PHE A 24 -8.11 20.30 0.94
N ASP A 25 -9.11 19.69 0.30
CA ASP A 25 -9.47 20.00 -1.08
C ASP A 25 -9.87 21.47 -1.26
N VAL A 26 -10.69 21.99 -0.35
CA VAL A 26 -11.12 23.39 -0.38
C VAL A 26 -9.94 24.34 -0.23
N ILE A 27 -9.02 24.08 0.71
CA ILE A 27 -7.82 24.90 0.87
C ILE A 27 -7.00 24.92 -0.42
N LYS A 28 -6.77 23.75 -1.01
CA LYS A 28 -6.01 23.66 -2.25
C LYS A 28 -6.69 24.40 -3.40
N ASP A 29 -8.01 24.25 -3.55
CA ASP A 29 -8.76 24.93 -4.59
C ASP A 29 -8.66 26.47 -4.45
N LEU A 30 -8.68 27.00 -3.22
CA LEU A 30 -8.47 28.43 -2.95
C LEU A 30 -7.05 28.90 -3.33
N CYS A 31 -6.02 28.15 -2.93
CA CYS A 31 -4.63 28.47 -3.30
C CYS A 31 -4.42 28.43 -4.81
N PHE A 32 -5.02 27.45 -5.48
CA PHE A 32 -4.96 27.32 -6.93
C PHE A 32 -5.65 28.51 -7.63
N ALA A 33 -6.85 28.88 -7.19
CA ALA A 33 -7.60 30.01 -7.75
C ALA A 33 -6.82 31.33 -7.63
N GLU A 34 -6.20 31.57 -6.47
CA GLU A 34 -5.39 32.78 -6.24
C GLU A 34 -4.12 32.78 -7.10
N ALA A 35 -3.45 31.64 -7.27
CA ALA A 35 -2.27 31.55 -8.14
C ALA A 35 -2.62 31.83 -9.61
N VAL A 36 -3.74 31.29 -10.11
CA VAL A 36 -4.22 31.54 -11.48
C VAL A 36 -4.60 33.02 -11.67
N LYS A 37 -5.26 33.62 -10.68
CA LYS A 37 -5.58 35.05 -10.68
C LYS A 37 -4.32 35.92 -10.77
N ASN A 38 -3.22 35.46 -10.15
CA ASN A 38 -1.92 36.12 -10.21
C ASN A 38 -1.08 35.72 -11.45
N GLY A 39 -1.70 35.14 -12.48
CA GLY A 39 -1.08 34.85 -13.77
C GLY A 39 -0.27 33.55 -13.83
N SER A 40 -0.31 32.71 -12.78
CA SER A 40 0.39 31.43 -12.79
C SER A 40 -0.41 30.36 -13.53
N ASN A 41 0.26 29.55 -14.36
CA ASN A 41 -0.32 28.35 -14.94
C ASN A 41 0.16 27.11 -14.16
N LEU A 42 -0.75 26.51 -13.40
CA LEU A 42 -0.45 25.36 -12.53
C LEU A 42 -1.23 24.12 -12.98
N HIS A 43 -0.56 22.97 -13.03
CA HIS A 43 -1.25 21.69 -13.08
C HIS A 43 -1.90 21.38 -11.72
N ARG A 44 -3.15 20.91 -11.72
CA ARG A 44 -3.93 20.60 -10.51
C ARG A 44 -3.39 19.36 -9.78
N GLN A 45 -3.10 18.30 -10.51
CA GLN A 45 -2.60 17.04 -9.98
C GLN A 45 -1.10 17.16 -9.67
N LYS A 46 -0.78 17.49 -8.42
CA LYS A 46 0.60 17.68 -7.93
C LYS A 46 0.68 17.32 -6.46
N ILE A 47 1.87 16.89 -6.02
CA ILE A 47 2.22 16.81 -4.61
C ILE A 47 2.16 18.22 -4.02
N THR A 48 1.29 18.42 -3.05
CA THR A 48 1.03 19.73 -2.43
C THR A 48 1.17 19.62 -0.92
N ILE A 49 2.02 20.48 -0.34
CA ILE A 49 2.19 20.58 1.10
C ILE A 49 1.28 21.70 1.61
N ILE A 50 0.27 21.34 2.40
CA ILE A 50 -0.69 22.27 2.99
C ILE A 50 -0.31 22.47 4.45
N ASN A 51 0.06 23.70 4.81
CA ASN A 51 0.37 24.05 6.19
C ASN A 51 -0.92 24.30 7.02
N ALA A 52 -1.76 23.28 7.14
CA ALA A 52 -2.98 23.29 7.95
C ALA A 52 -3.31 21.87 8.42
N GLY A 53 -3.55 21.66 9.72
CA GLY A 53 -3.92 20.34 10.25
C GLY A 53 -2.83 19.26 10.14
N THR A 54 -3.24 17.99 10.25
CA THR A 54 -2.35 16.81 10.12
C THR A 54 -3.03 15.75 9.24
N ALA A 55 -2.68 15.66 7.96
CA ALA A 55 -3.27 14.67 7.06
C ALA A 55 -2.36 14.37 5.86
N ALA A 56 -2.56 13.17 5.31
CA ALA A 56 -2.04 12.72 4.05
C ALA A 56 -3.21 12.11 3.28
N VAL A 57 -3.37 12.49 2.00
CA VAL A 57 -4.45 11.98 1.17
C VAL A 57 -4.09 12.07 -0.32
N PHE A 58 -4.46 11.05 -1.06
CA PHE A 58 -4.56 11.07 -2.50
C PHE A 58 -5.98 11.41 -2.95
N ASP A 59 -6.10 12.45 -3.77
CA ASP A 59 -7.33 12.76 -4.50
C ASP A 59 -7.10 12.68 -6.01
N LYS A 60 -8.09 12.17 -6.76
CA LYS A 60 -7.98 12.00 -8.21
C LYS A 60 -7.90 13.35 -8.94
N LYS A 61 -8.54 14.40 -8.43
CA LYS A 61 -8.57 15.75 -9.05
C LYS A 61 -7.33 16.57 -8.67
N ASN A 62 -6.88 16.43 -7.43
CA ASN A 62 -5.86 17.26 -6.80
C ASN A 62 -4.50 16.55 -6.67
N GLY A 63 -4.42 15.23 -6.80
CA GLY A 63 -3.19 14.47 -6.54
C GLY A 63 -2.91 14.33 -5.04
N VAL A 64 -1.64 14.30 -4.67
CA VAL A 64 -1.21 14.04 -3.28
C VAL A 64 -1.22 15.33 -2.45
N LEU A 65 -1.91 15.30 -1.32
CA LEU A 65 -1.97 16.38 -0.33
C LEU A 65 -1.35 15.90 0.98
N LEU A 66 -0.39 16.66 1.49
CA LEU A 66 0.35 16.33 2.71
C LEU A 66 0.41 17.53 3.64
N THR A 67 0.45 17.30 4.94
CA THR A 67 0.81 18.33 5.92
C THR A 67 2.28 18.18 6.33
N PRO A 68 2.95 19.26 6.79
CA PRO A 68 4.38 19.24 7.09
C PRO A 68 4.85 18.09 8.00
N GLN A 69 4.01 17.65 8.95
CA GLN A 69 4.33 16.56 9.88
C GLN A 69 4.38 15.18 9.21
N LEU A 70 3.76 15.03 8.04
CA LEU A 70 3.65 13.79 7.29
C LEU A 70 4.46 13.80 5.99
N VAL A 71 5.33 14.81 5.80
CA VAL A 71 6.25 14.88 4.66
C VAL A 71 7.47 14.00 4.93
N PHE A 72 7.27 12.69 4.84
CA PHE A 72 8.35 11.70 4.85
C PHE A 72 8.10 10.62 3.79
N SER A 73 9.16 9.87 3.46
CA SER A 73 9.20 9.02 2.27
C SER A 73 8.07 7.99 2.21
N SER A 74 7.78 7.28 3.31
CA SER A 74 6.73 6.24 3.29
C SER A 74 5.34 6.82 3.04
N VAL A 75 4.93 7.86 3.78
CA VAL A 75 3.61 8.47 3.57
C VAL A 75 3.49 9.10 2.20
N LEU A 76 4.51 9.82 1.74
CA LEU A 76 4.47 10.38 0.38
C LEU A 76 4.31 9.27 -0.67
N THR A 77 5.07 8.18 -0.55
CA THR A 77 5.01 7.07 -1.51
C THR A 77 3.66 6.34 -1.41
N HIS A 78 3.13 6.13 -0.21
CA HIS A 78 1.81 5.55 0.04
C HIS A 78 0.71 6.33 -0.71
N GLU A 79 0.64 7.64 -0.51
CA GLU A 79 -0.35 8.48 -1.21
C GLU A 79 -0.12 8.52 -2.73
N MET A 80 1.13 8.53 -3.17
CA MET A 80 1.43 8.47 -4.61
C MET A 80 0.94 7.15 -5.20
N VAL A 81 1.07 6.05 -4.48
CA VAL A 81 0.78 4.72 -4.98
C VAL A 81 -0.73 4.47 -5.13
N HIS A 82 -1.58 5.18 -4.37
CA HIS A 82 -3.02 5.21 -4.66
C HIS A 82 -3.38 5.67 -6.08
N SER A 83 -2.49 6.42 -6.75
CA SER A 83 -2.69 6.79 -8.17
C SER A 83 -2.65 5.59 -9.12
N PHE A 84 -2.11 4.45 -8.70
CA PHE A 84 -2.11 3.19 -9.45
C PHE A 84 -3.33 2.31 -9.16
N PHE A 85 -4.38 2.85 -8.53
CA PHE A 85 -5.62 2.14 -8.21
C PHE A 85 -5.41 0.95 -7.27
N ILE A 86 -4.51 1.10 -6.30
CA ILE A 86 -4.38 0.15 -5.18
C ILE A 86 -4.87 0.80 -3.89
N GLY A 87 -5.59 0.03 -3.08
CA GLY A 87 -6.13 0.45 -1.79
C GLY A 87 -5.14 0.22 -0.65
N HIS A 88 -5.61 0.46 0.58
CA HIS A 88 -4.87 0.04 1.78
C HIS A 88 -4.78 -1.48 1.85
N SER A 89 -3.80 -1.98 2.61
CA SER A 89 -3.75 -3.39 2.97
C SER A 89 -4.72 -3.70 4.11
N TYR A 90 -5.44 -4.81 3.97
CA TYR A 90 -6.46 -5.27 4.89
C TYR A 90 -6.19 -6.70 5.38
N SER A 91 -6.61 -6.99 6.61
CA SER A 91 -6.75 -8.35 7.11
C SER A 91 -8.20 -8.64 7.54
N ASP A 92 -8.52 -9.93 7.70
CA ASP A 92 -9.82 -10.37 8.24
C ASP A 92 -9.96 -10.16 9.76
N ARG A 93 -8.91 -9.66 10.43
CA ARG A 93 -8.95 -9.42 11.88
C ARG A 93 -9.83 -8.21 12.17
N LYS A 94 -10.76 -8.38 13.11
CA LYS A 94 -11.65 -7.30 13.59
C LYS A 94 -10.92 -6.33 14.54
N ILE A 95 -9.83 -5.75 14.07
CA ILE A 95 -9.01 -4.80 14.83
C ILE A 95 -9.06 -3.42 14.19
N HIS A 96 -8.94 -2.37 14.99
CA HIS A 96 -8.75 -1.01 14.52
C HIS A 96 -7.35 -0.57 14.89
N VAL A 97 -6.46 -0.56 13.90
CA VAL A 97 -5.06 -0.15 14.10
C VAL A 97 -4.96 1.35 14.37
N PHE A 98 -5.85 2.14 13.76
CA PHE A 98 -5.99 3.58 13.98
C PHE A 98 -7.45 3.97 14.25
N PRO A 99 -7.71 5.06 15.00
CA PRO A 99 -9.06 5.51 15.33
C PRO A 99 -9.98 5.77 14.12
N TYR A 100 -9.41 6.08 12.96
CA TYR A 100 -10.14 6.41 11.73
C TYR A 100 -9.96 5.36 10.63
N ALA A 101 -9.25 4.28 10.93
CA ALA A 101 -9.06 3.17 10.01
C ALA A 101 -10.25 2.21 10.11
N SER A 102 -10.64 1.65 8.97
CA SER A 102 -11.61 0.57 8.90
C SER A 102 -11.08 -0.69 9.60
N SER A 103 -11.98 -1.61 9.92
CA SER A 103 -11.59 -2.86 10.57
C SER A 103 -10.64 -3.67 9.67
N GLY A 104 -9.51 -4.08 10.21
CA GLY A 104 -8.47 -4.83 9.50
C GLY A 104 -7.53 -3.98 8.64
N GLU A 105 -7.77 -2.68 8.51
CA GLU A 105 -6.94 -1.77 7.70
C GLU A 105 -5.58 -1.49 8.37
N TYR A 106 -4.51 -1.37 7.57
CA TYR A 106 -3.12 -1.20 8.00
C TYR A 106 -2.55 -2.37 8.82
N ASP A 107 -3.11 -3.56 8.64
CA ASP A 107 -2.77 -4.71 9.50
C ASP A 107 -1.70 -5.65 8.92
N ASP A 108 -1.27 -5.40 7.68
CA ASP A 108 -0.09 -6.03 7.09
C ASP A 108 1.13 -5.14 7.35
N ARG A 109 1.97 -5.47 8.32
CA ARG A 109 3.13 -4.63 8.67
C ARG A 109 4.24 -4.62 7.62
N TYR A 110 4.23 -5.54 6.67
CA TYR A 110 5.27 -5.67 5.66
C TYR A 110 4.92 -4.88 4.40
N ASP A 111 3.73 -4.32 4.29
CA ASP A 111 3.28 -3.60 3.10
C ASP A 111 3.29 -2.08 3.25
N LEU A 112 3.69 -1.40 2.17
CA LEU A 112 3.63 0.06 2.05
C LEU A 112 2.19 0.57 2.21
N MET A 113 1.18 -0.18 1.74
CA MET A 113 -0.22 0.22 1.89
C MET A 113 -0.77 0.04 3.30
N SER A 114 0.09 -0.36 4.25
CA SER A 114 -0.15 -0.32 5.69
C SER A 114 0.73 0.72 6.42
N THR A 115 1.17 1.77 5.73
CA THR A 115 2.12 2.81 6.23
C THR A 115 1.83 3.28 7.67
N ALA A 116 0.57 3.34 8.10
CA ALA A 116 0.28 3.74 9.48
C ALA A 116 0.88 2.79 10.57
N ASN A 117 1.11 1.51 10.27
CA ASN A 117 1.61 0.48 11.21
C ASN A 117 2.71 -0.42 10.59
N ALA A 118 3.34 0.02 9.50
CA ALA A 118 4.32 -0.79 8.78
C ALA A 118 5.73 -0.79 9.43
N TYR A 119 6.54 -1.79 9.09
CA TYR A 119 7.94 -1.93 9.52
C TYR A 119 8.85 -0.94 8.81
N MET A 120 8.85 0.30 9.30
CA MET A 120 9.66 1.40 8.76
C MET A 120 11.05 1.49 9.40
N TYR A 121 11.95 2.21 8.73
CA TYR A 121 13.25 2.60 9.25
C TYR A 121 13.51 4.09 9.06
N HIS A 122 14.45 4.64 9.85
CA HIS A 122 14.87 6.04 9.71
C HIS A 122 15.77 6.23 8.49
N SER A 123 15.41 7.20 7.65
CA SER A 123 16.19 7.67 6.50
C SER A 123 16.52 9.16 6.65
N ASN A 124 17.32 9.70 5.72
CA ASN A 124 17.61 11.14 5.65
C ASN A 124 16.36 12.01 5.42
N PHE A 125 15.25 11.40 4.96
CA PHE A 125 14.00 12.08 4.62
C PHE A 125 12.84 11.60 5.51
N GLY A 126 13.13 11.28 6.77
CA GLY A 126 12.17 10.76 7.74
C GLY A 126 11.99 9.25 7.64
N MET A 127 10.81 8.76 8.01
CA MET A 127 10.52 7.32 7.96
C MET A 127 10.42 6.83 6.51
N SER A 128 10.98 5.66 6.25
CA SER A 128 11.00 5.01 4.94
C SER A 128 10.71 3.52 5.07
N GLY A 129 10.24 2.91 3.97
CA GLY A 129 9.85 1.51 3.92
C GLY A 129 8.49 1.22 4.58
N PRO A 130 8.08 -0.06 4.58
CA PRO A 130 8.59 -1.12 3.70
C PRO A 130 8.19 -0.86 2.23
N GLY A 131 8.63 -1.70 1.30
CA GLY A 131 8.12 -1.72 -0.07
C GLY A 131 6.71 -2.33 -0.15
N LEU A 132 6.12 -2.35 -1.35
CA LEU A 132 4.88 -3.09 -1.58
C LEU A 132 5.06 -4.60 -1.32
N ASN A 133 4.00 -5.23 -0.82
CA ASN A 133 3.89 -6.69 -0.75
C ASN A 133 3.65 -7.31 -2.14
N GLY A 134 3.81 -8.62 -2.21
CA GLY A 134 3.67 -9.40 -3.43
C GLY A 134 2.32 -9.25 -4.13
N PRO A 135 1.16 -9.28 -3.43
CA PRO A 135 -0.14 -9.09 -4.09
C PRO A 135 -0.29 -7.73 -4.77
N HIS A 136 0.19 -6.64 -4.14
CA HIS A 136 0.22 -5.34 -4.80
C HIS A 136 1.19 -5.30 -5.98
N LEU A 137 2.37 -5.94 -5.85
CA LEU A 137 3.33 -6.03 -6.95
C LEU A 137 2.79 -6.87 -8.13
N ASP A 138 2.03 -7.94 -7.86
CA ASP A 138 1.34 -8.75 -8.86
C ASP A 138 0.26 -7.93 -9.58
N TYR A 139 -0.59 -7.25 -8.82
CA TYR A 139 -1.63 -6.37 -9.39
C TYR A 139 -1.05 -5.31 -10.34
N LEU A 140 0.13 -4.75 -10.00
CA LEU A 140 0.83 -3.77 -10.85
C LEU A 140 1.60 -4.41 -12.02
N GLY A 141 1.69 -5.74 -12.09
CA GLY A 141 2.48 -6.47 -13.09
C GLY A 141 3.99 -6.29 -12.90
N TRP A 142 4.44 -5.99 -11.69
CA TRP A 142 5.86 -5.75 -11.36
C TRP A 142 6.60 -7.03 -10.97
N LEU A 143 5.88 -8.13 -10.73
CA LEU A 143 6.47 -9.45 -10.57
C LEU A 143 6.62 -10.15 -11.93
N PRO A 144 7.78 -10.77 -12.21
CA PRO A 144 7.95 -11.59 -13.39
C PRO A 144 7.09 -12.86 -13.31
N MET A 145 6.16 -13.02 -14.26
CA MET A 145 5.16 -14.10 -14.28
C MET A 145 5.78 -15.51 -14.24
N ASP A 146 6.97 -15.69 -14.81
CA ASP A 146 7.71 -16.97 -14.80
C ASP A 146 8.29 -17.34 -13.43
N ARG A 147 8.19 -16.43 -12.44
CA ARG A 147 8.64 -16.64 -11.05
C ARG A 147 7.51 -16.54 -10.04
N MET A 148 6.27 -16.72 -10.50
CA MET A 148 5.08 -16.83 -9.67
C MET A 148 4.48 -18.23 -9.80
N LEU A 149 4.08 -18.82 -8.67
CA LEU A 149 3.55 -20.19 -8.64
C LEU A 149 2.10 -20.20 -8.13
N TYR A 150 1.16 -20.65 -8.94
CA TYR A 150 -0.25 -20.79 -8.57
C TYR A 150 -0.69 -22.26 -8.47
N PHE A 151 -1.17 -22.69 -7.30
CA PHE A 151 -1.55 -24.08 -7.03
C PHE A 151 -3.00 -24.45 -7.43
N GLY A 152 -3.88 -23.49 -7.72
CA GLY A 152 -5.31 -23.76 -7.96
C GLY A 152 -5.71 -24.26 -9.34
N ARG A 153 -4.77 -24.35 -10.29
CA ARG A 153 -5.00 -24.84 -11.67
C ARG A 153 -4.27 -26.15 -11.97
N CYS A 154 -3.99 -26.96 -10.94
CA CYS A 154 -3.29 -28.23 -11.12
C CYS A 154 -4.19 -29.35 -11.66
N ASN A 155 -4.47 -29.34 -12.97
CA ASN A 155 -4.87 -30.56 -13.68
C ASN A 155 -3.95 -30.93 -14.86
N LEU A 156 -3.06 -30.05 -15.32
CA LEU A 156 -2.07 -30.42 -16.36
C LEU A 156 -0.83 -29.51 -16.41
N PHE A 157 -0.96 -28.21 -16.09
CA PHE A 157 0.16 -27.26 -16.21
C PHE A 157 1.14 -27.30 -15.02
N CYS A 158 0.63 -27.57 -13.80
CA CYS A 158 1.50 -27.83 -12.64
C CYS A 158 2.42 -29.03 -12.88
N ILE A 159 1.94 -30.07 -13.59
CA ILE A 159 2.71 -31.29 -13.90
C ILE A 159 3.85 -31.01 -14.90
N LEU A 160 3.77 -29.92 -15.67
CA LEU A 160 4.78 -29.56 -16.68
C LEU A 160 5.86 -28.61 -16.14
N ILE A 161 5.51 -27.69 -15.23
CA ILE A 161 6.50 -26.85 -14.53
C ILE A 161 7.14 -27.62 -13.36
N LEU A 162 6.35 -28.41 -12.65
CA LEU A 162 6.81 -29.43 -11.70
C LEU A 162 6.89 -30.76 -12.47
N LYS A 163 7.86 -30.91 -13.37
CA LYS A 163 8.08 -32.18 -14.08
C LYS A 163 8.15 -33.33 -13.05
N ALA A 164 7.14 -34.22 -13.09
CA ALA A 164 6.93 -35.41 -12.25
C ALA A 164 6.79 -35.06 -10.75
N ASP A 165 5.61 -35.07 -10.12
CA ASP A 165 5.08 -36.27 -9.45
C ASP A 165 3.73 -35.92 -8.76
N PHE A 166 2.91 -35.04 -9.34
CA PHE A 166 1.68 -34.59 -8.66
C PHE A 166 0.53 -35.62 -8.66
N ARG A 167 0.69 -36.73 -9.38
CA ARG A 167 -0.26 -37.85 -9.33
C ARG A 167 0.20 -38.87 -8.29
N GLU A 168 -0.51 -38.90 -7.17
CA GLU A 168 -0.62 -40.05 -6.25
C GLU A 168 0.51 -40.33 -5.25
N SER A 169 1.20 -39.33 -4.72
CA SER A 169 2.03 -39.59 -3.53
C SER A 169 2.00 -38.45 -2.52
N GLY A 170 1.94 -38.80 -1.25
CA GLY A 170 2.19 -37.89 -0.12
C GLY A 170 3.66 -37.43 -0.07
N ASN A 171 4.21 -37.01 -1.21
CA ASN A 171 5.57 -36.54 -1.36
C ASN A 171 5.64 -35.06 -0.95
N ASN A 172 6.55 -34.77 -0.03
CA ASN A 172 6.88 -33.40 0.38
C ASN A 172 7.70 -32.72 -0.72
N TYR A 173 7.26 -31.55 -1.19
CA TYR A 173 8.01 -30.74 -2.14
C TYR A 173 8.69 -29.57 -1.44
N THR A 174 9.95 -29.33 -1.79
CA THR A 174 10.69 -28.16 -1.30
C THR A 174 10.84 -27.14 -2.43
N LEU A 175 10.30 -25.93 -2.22
CA LEU A 175 10.44 -24.81 -3.13
C LEU A 175 11.48 -23.83 -2.59
N ARG A 176 12.31 -23.30 -3.49
CA ARG A 176 13.26 -22.23 -3.15
C ARG A 176 12.62 -20.88 -3.46
N LEU A 177 12.27 -20.14 -2.41
CA LEU A 177 11.82 -18.76 -2.51
C LEU A 177 13.03 -17.81 -2.60
N SER A 178 12.84 -16.70 -3.32
CA SER A 178 13.72 -15.54 -3.34
C SER A 178 13.00 -14.37 -2.69
N SER A 179 13.75 -13.53 -1.99
CA SER A 179 13.12 -12.41 -1.32
C SER A 179 12.66 -11.36 -2.32
N ILE A 180 11.42 -10.87 -2.16
CA ILE A 180 10.90 -9.77 -2.97
C ILE A 180 11.54 -8.42 -2.61
N SER A 181 12.16 -8.32 -1.42
CA SER A 181 12.96 -7.17 -0.95
C SER A 181 14.25 -6.95 -1.75
N VAL A 182 14.68 -7.96 -2.51
CA VAL A 182 15.89 -7.91 -3.34
C VAL A 182 15.49 -7.75 -4.81
N PRO A 183 16.19 -6.88 -5.59
CA PRO A 183 15.91 -6.73 -7.01
C PRO A 183 15.82 -8.07 -7.73
N HIS A 184 14.74 -8.27 -8.50
CA HIS A 184 14.40 -9.59 -9.06
C HIS A 184 15.49 -10.13 -9.99
N ASN A 185 16.20 -9.26 -10.70
CA ASN A 185 17.33 -9.62 -11.56
C ASN A 185 18.56 -10.17 -10.80
N GLN A 186 18.63 -9.99 -9.48
CA GLN A 186 19.71 -10.52 -8.63
C GLN A 186 19.37 -11.86 -7.99
N THR A 187 18.14 -12.36 -8.18
CA THR A 187 17.65 -13.61 -7.57
C THR A 187 17.10 -14.55 -8.62
N ARG A 188 16.90 -15.84 -8.28
CA ARG A 188 16.49 -16.89 -9.26
C ARG A 188 15.35 -17.81 -8.80
N GLY A 189 14.96 -17.78 -7.53
CA GLY A 189 13.89 -18.63 -6.99
C GLY A 189 12.49 -18.07 -7.24
N TRP A 190 11.46 -18.74 -6.74
CA TRP A 190 10.09 -18.22 -6.79
C TRP A 190 9.96 -16.94 -5.95
N LEU A 191 9.17 -15.97 -6.39
CA LEU A 191 8.98 -14.69 -5.69
C LEU A 191 7.66 -14.67 -4.93
N LEU A 192 6.61 -15.23 -5.52
CA LEU A 192 5.27 -15.29 -4.95
C LEU A 192 4.68 -16.68 -5.19
N ILE A 193 4.11 -17.26 -4.15
CA ILE A 193 3.31 -18.49 -4.23
C ILE A 193 1.87 -18.12 -3.91
N MET A 194 0.93 -18.61 -4.70
CA MET A 194 -0.51 -18.41 -4.55
C MET A 194 -1.17 -19.77 -4.30
N LEU A 195 -1.74 -19.93 -3.10
CA LEU A 195 -2.42 -21.14 -2.66
C LEU A 195 -3.93 -20.88 -2.63
N PRO A 196 -4.73 -21.56 -3.47
CA PRO A 196 -6.19 -21.40 -3.43
C PRO A 196 -6.69 -21.76 -2.02
N TYR A 197 -7.49 -20.88 -1.45
CA TYR A 197 -8.15 -21.11 -0.17
C TYR A 197 -9.57 -21.65 -0.39
N ASP A 198 -10.28 -21.04 -1.33
CA ASP A 198 -11.63 -21.44 -1.71
C ASP A 198 -11.59 -22.28 -2.99
N ARG A 199 -12.22 -23.46 -2.95
CA ARG A 199 -12.36 -24.32 -4.13
C ARG A 199 -13.32 -23.70 -5.14
N ASP A 200 -14.34 -23.01 -4.64
CA ASP A 200 -15.47 -22.52 -5.44
C ASP A 200 -15.26 -21.06 -5.88
N ASP A 201 -14.29 -20.35 -5.29
CA ASP A 201 -13.80 -19.04 -5.74
C ASP A 201 -12.26 -19.04 -5.94
N PRO A 202 -11.78 -19.25 -7.18
CA PRO A 202 -10.36 -19.31 -7.48
C PRO A 202 -9.62 -17.98 -7.29
N ASN A 203 -10.34 -16.87 -7.06
CA ASN A 203 -9.75 -15.57 -6.75
C ASN A 203 -9.43 -15.42 -5.25
N ASN A 204 -9.92 -16.33 -4.40
CA ASN A 204 -9.57 -16.36 -2.98
C ASN A 204 -8.38 -17.30 -2.78
N TYR A 205 -7.19 -16.71 -2.63
CA TYR A 205 -5.96 -17.44 -2.40
C TYR A 205 -5.12 -16.77 -1.30
N TYR A 206 -4.42 -17.59 -0.54
CA TYR A 206 -3.31 -17.12 0.27
C TYR A 206 -2.12 -16.84 -0.64
N THR A 207 -1.33 -15.83 -0.27
CA THR A 207 -0.03 -15.61 -0.86
C THR A 207 1.07 -15.90 0.14
N ILE A 208 2.17 -16.45 -0.36
CA ILE A 208 3.40 -16.67 0.40
C ILE A 208 4.54 -15.96 -0.31
N GLU A 209 5.23 -15.10 0.44
CA GLU A 209 6.41 -14.39 -0.01
C GLU A 209 7.51 -14.42 1.04
N LEU A 210 8.74 -14.12 0.60
CA LEU A 210 9.89 -14.00 1.49
C LEU A 210 10.30 -12.53 1.57
N ARG A 211 10.31 -11.97 2.77
CA ARG A 211 10.79 -10.61 3.05
C ARG A 211 12.12 -10.69 3.79
N THR A 212 13.06 -9.81 3.42
CA THR A 212 14.39 -9.74 4.05
C THR A 212 14.75 -8.29 4.35
N PRO A 213 15.61 -8.03 5.35
CA PRO A 213 16.02 -6.67 5.72
C PRO A 213 16.94 -6.04 4.68
N HIS A 214 16.38 -5.74 3.51
CA HIS A 214 17.12 -5.27 2.34
C HIS A 214 16.43 -4.07 1.69
N ASN A 215 17.24 -3.07 1.33
CA ASN A 215 16.79 -1.84 0.68
C ASN A 215 15.61 -1.14 1.39
N PHE A 216 14.40 -1.15 0.82
CA PHE A 216 13.21 -0.54 1.43
C PHE A 216 12.68 -1.32 2.62
N ASP A 217 13.05 -2.58 2.77
CA ASP A 217 12.55 -3.46 3.83
C ASP A 217 13.52 -3.56 5.01
N ARG A 218 14.49 -2.64 5.12
CA ARG A 218 15.47 -2.58 6.21
C ARG A 218 14.86 -2.41 7.60
N GLY A 219 13.60 -1.99 7.69
CA GLY A 219 12.86 -1.91 8.96
C GLY A 219 12.45 -3.27 9.52
N ILE A 220 12.53 -4.34 8.72
CA ILE A 220 12.27 -5.71 9.16
C ILE A 220 13.47 -6.21 9.98
N GLU A 221 13.24 -6.92 11.08
CA GLU A 221 14.34 -7.38 11.97
C GLU A 221 15.12 -8.56 11.38
N GLN A 222 14.44 -9.51 10.75
CA GLN A 222 15.04 -10.73 10.20
C GLN A 222 14.27 -11.22 8.98
N ALA A 223 14.91 -12.08 8.18
CA ALA A 223 14.25 -12.76 7.07
C ALA A 223 13.05 -13.55 7.59
N ASN A 224 11.88 -13.33 6.99
CA ASN A 224 10.66 -14.02 7.40
C ASN A 224 9.79 -14.36 6.19
N TYR A 225 9.09 -15.49 6.29
CA TYR A 225 8.03 -15.83 5.36
C TYR A 225 6.78 -15.11 5.80
N GLU A 226 6.13 -14.48 4.84
CA GLU A 226 4.86 -13.85 5.07
C GLU A 226 3.77 -14.67 4.38
N ILE A 227 2.73 -15.00 5.15
CA ILE A 227 1.55 -15.68 4.64
C ILE A 227 0.40 -14.69 4.77
N LEU A 228 -0.07 -14.21 3.64
CA LEU A 228 -1.07 -13.16 3.58
C LEU A 228 -2.34 -13.71 2.95
N ASN A 229 -3.47 -13.48 3.62
CA ASN A 229 -4.78 -13.51 2.99
C ASN A 229 -5.12 -12.08 2.62
N ILE A 230 -4.90 -11.68 1.37
CA ILE A 230 -5.18 -10.31 0.96
C ILE A 230 -6.45 -10.28 0.13
N TYR A 231 -7.46 -9.60 0.68
CA TYR A 231 -8.50 -9.00 -0.13
C TYR A 231 -7.97 -7.67 -0.65
N ILE A 232 -7.47 -7.64 -1.89
CA ILE A 232 -7.23 -6.36 -2.57
C ILE A 232 -8.62 -5.79 -2.87
N ARG A 233 -9.15 -4.97 -1.95
CA ARG A 233 -10.34 -4.17 -2.24
C ARG A 233 -9.91 -3.04 -3.18
N ILE A 234 -10.27 -3.20 -4.46
CA ILE A 234 -10.21 -2.14 -5.47
C ILE A 234 -11.29 -1.09 -5.18
#